data_AF-A0A7I0JQX9-F1
#
_entry.id   AF-A0A7I0JQX9-F1
#
_cell.length_a   1.000
_cell.length_b   1.000
_cell.length_c   1.000
_cell.angle_alpha   90.00
_cell.angle_beta   90.00
_cell.angle_gamma   90.00
#
_symmetry.space_group_name_H-M   'P 1'
#
loop_
_entity.id
_entity.type
_entity.pdbx_description
1 polymer ?
#
loop_
_entity_poly.entity_id
_entity_poly.type
_entity_poly.pdbx_seq_one_letter_code
_entity_poly.pdbx_strand_id
1 'polypeptide(L)'
;EAIDLAGHLKLSRLIVLWDDNAISIDGPTSLSTSMDQPARFKAAGWLVQSVDGHDMEAIAAAIDAARQSDRPSLIACRTVIGKGAPNLGGSEKTHGAP
;
A
#
# COMPACT_ATOMS: atom_id res chain seq x y z
N GLU A 1 -16.59 -0.95 -0.90
CA GLU A 1 -17.40 -0.16 -1.86
C GLU A 1 -16.54 0.43 -2.97
N ALA A 2 -15.77 1.49 -2.75
CA ALA A 2 -15.01 2.14 -3.84
C ALA A 2 -14.04 1.22 -4.60
N ILE A 3 -13.35 0.31 -3.89
CA ILE A 3 -12.44 -0.68 -4.49
C ILE A 3 -13.18 -1.58 -5.49
N ASP A 4 -14.37 -2.05 -5.11
CA ASP A 4 -15.20 -2.94 -5.94
C ASP A 4 -15.72 -2.20 -7.18
N LEU A 5 -16.26 -0.99 -6.99
CA LEU A 5 -16.76 -0.17 -8.10
C LEU A 5 -15.66 0.21 -9.10
N ALA A 6 -14.47 0.59 -8.63
CA ALA A 6 -13.35 0.95 -9.50
C ALA A 6 -12.86 -0.25 -10.34
N GLY A 7 -12.87 -1.45 -9.75
CA GLY A 7 -12.59 -2.70 -10.44
C GLY A 7 -13.63 -3.01 -11.51
N HIS A 8 -14.92 -2.92 -11.16
CA HIS A 8 -16.05 -3.10 -12.08
C HIS A 8 -15.98 -2.16 -13.29
N LEU A 9 -15.70 -0.87 -13.06
CA LEU A 9 -15.59 0.15 -14.10
C LEU A 9 -14.26 0.14 -14.87
N LYS A 10 -13.30 -0.73 -14.48
CA LYS A 10 -11.96 -0.82 -15.07
C LYS A 10 -11.26 0.54 -15.16
N LEU A 11 -11.22 1.27 -14.05
CA LEU A 11 -10.59 2.59 -13.98
C LEU A 11 -9.06 2.51 -14.10
N SER A 12 -8.54 2.23 -15.31
CA SER A 12 -7.12 1.95 -15.57
C SER A 12 -6.16 3.10 -15.24
N ARG A 13 -6.67 4.33 -15.13
CA ARG A 13 -5.88 5.51 -14.73
C ARG A 13 -5.83 5.72 -13.22
N LEU A 14 -6.51 4.90 -12.42
CA LEU A 14 -6.44 4.93 -10.96
C LEU A 14 -5.29 4.04 -10.49
N ILE A 15 -4.26 4.67 -9.91
CA ILE A 15 -3.11 3.99 -9.32
C ILE A 15 -3.04 4.41 -7.85
N VAL A 16 -3.16 3.45 -6.95
CA VAL A 16 -3.06 3.63 -5.51
C VAL A 16 -1.71 3.10 -5.04
N LEU A 17 -0.91 3.96 -4.42
CA LEU A 17 0.26 3.56 -3.65
C LEU A 17 -0.20 3.43 -2.20
N TRP A 18 -0.15 2.21 -1.66
CA TRP A 18 -0.53 1.95 -0.29
C TRP A 18 0.71 1.84 0.59
N ASP A 19 0.83 2.72 1.57
CA ASP A 19 1.85 2.63 2.62
C ASP A 19 1.54 1.46 3.55
N ASP A 20 2.18 0.32 3.29
CA ASP A 20 2.04 -0.91 4.04
C ASP A 20 3.13 -0.99 5.11
N ASN A 21 3.01 -0.17 6.15
CA ASN A 21 3.99 -0.06 7.24
C ASN A 21 3.66 -0.96 8.47
N ALA A 22 2.54 -1.68 8.43
CA ALA A 22 2.04 -2.57 9.48
C ALA A 22 1.73 -1.92 10.85
N ILE A 23 1.63 -0.58 10.92
CA ILE A 23 1.38 0.18 12.15
C ILE A 23 0.10 1.01 12.02
N SER A 24 -0.66 1.05 13.11
CA SER A 24 -1.82 1.93 13.36
C SER A 24 -1.56 2.76 14.62
N ILE A 25 -2.51 3.63 15.00
CA ILE A 25 -2.37 4.49 16.20
C ILE A 25 -2.10 3.65 17.47
N ASP A 26 -2.83 2.56 17.65
CA ASP A 26 -2.75 1.73 18.88
C ASP A 26 -1.64 0.67 18.83
N GLY A 27 -0.79 0.67 17.79
CA GLY A 27 0.25 -0.33 17.58
C GLY A 27 0.10 -1.13 16.28
N PRO A 28 0.60 -2.37 16.22
CA PRO A 28 0.55 -3.20 15.00
C PRO A 28 -0.86 -3.35 14.45
N THR A 29 -1.02 -3.28 13.13
CA THR A 29 -2.32 -3.47 12.48
C THR A 29 -2.97 -4.82 12.79
N SER A 30 -2.16 -5.83 13.13
CA SER A 30 -2.63 -7.17 13.55
C SER A 30 -3.48 -7.15 14.83
N LEU A 31 -3.47 -6.05 15.60
CA LEU A 31 -4.35 -5.90 16.77
C LEU A 31 -5.82 -5.73 16.37
N SER A 32 -6.11 -5.21 15.18
CA SER A 32 -7.47 -4.86 14.76
C SER A 32 -7.87 -5.45 13.40
N THR A 33 -6.92 -5.99 12.63
CA THR A 33 -7.23 -6.65 11.35
C THR A 33 -6.21 -7.73 10.98
N SER A 34 -6.72 -8.80 10.36
CA SER A 34 -5.92 -9.88 9.76
C SER A 34 -6.17 -10.00 8.25
N MET A 35 -6.72 -8.96 7.64
CA MET A 35 -7.14 -8.98 6.24
C MET A 35 -5.95 -8.95 5.29
N ASP A 36 -5.93 -9.88 4.33
CA ASP A 36 -5.04 -9.82 3.17
C ASP A 36 -5.58 -8.76 2.18
N GLN A 37 -5.07 -7.53 2.31
CA GLN A 37 -5.46 -6.42 1.43
C GLN A 37 -5.06 -6.67 -0.03
N PRO A 38 -3.84 -7.16 -0.36
CA PRO A 38 -3.51 -7.56 -1.72
C PRO A 38 -4.51 -8.57 -2.32
N ALA A 39 -4.89 -9.61 -1.59
CA ALA A 39 -5.88 -10.58 -2.07
C ALA A 39 -7.26 -9.95 -2.27
N ARG A 40 -7.71 -9.09 -1.36
CA ARG A 40 -8.98 -8.36 -1.49
C ARG A 40 -9.02 -7.47 -2.74
N PHE A 41 -7.94 -6.75 -3.05
CA PHE A 41 -7.86 -5.94 -4.27
C PHE A 41 -7.79 -6.81 -5.54
N LYS A 42 -7.03 -7.91 -5.51
CA LYS A 42 -7.02 -8.89 -6.62
C LYS A 42 -8.41 -9.44 -6.90
N ALA A 43 -9.17 -9.81 -5.86
CA ALA A 43 -10.54 -10.29 -5.98
C ALA A 43 -11.48 -9.23 -6.57
N ALA A 44 -11.23 -7.96 -6.30
CA ALA A 44 -11.96 -6.83 -6.89
C ALA A 44 -11.51 -6.48 -8.32
N GLY A 45 -10.64 -7.28 -8.97
CA GLY A 45 -10.25 -7.06 -10.37
C GLY A 45 -9.12 -6.05 -10.58
N TRP A 46 -8.34 -5.74 -9.55
CA TRP A 46 -7.20 -4.82 -9.65
C TRP A 46 -5.92 -5.54 -10.08
N LEU A 47 -5.04 -4.81 -10.77
CA LEU A 47 -3.62 -5.18 -10.83
C LEU A 47 -3.00 -4.92 -9.46
N VAL A 48 -2.32 -5.89 -8.88
CA VAL A 48 -1.72 -5.76 -7.54
C VAL A 48 -0.25 -6.11 -7.59
N GLN A 49 0.57 -5.17 -7.11
CA GLN A 49 2.03 -5.27 -7.02
C GLN A 49 2.46 -5.06 -5.57
N SER A 50 3.61 -5.62 -5.20
CA SER A 50 4.26 -5.39 -3.91
C SER A 50 5.72 -5.02 -4.14
N VAL A 51 6.20 -3.97 -3.48
CA VAL A 51 7.57 -3.47 -3.61
C VAL A 51 8.13 -3.08 -2.24
N ASP A 52 9.46 -3.04 -2.14
CA ASP A 52 10.10 -2.31 -1.04
C ASP A 52 9.78 -0.81 -1.23
N GLY A 53 9.06 -0.23 -0.27
CA GLY A 53 8.66 1.17 -0.30
C GLY A 53 9.81 2.15 -0.07
N HIS A 54 11.03 1.65 0.10
CA HIS A 54 12.26 2.44 0.21
C HIS A 54 13.19 2.31 -0.99
N ASP A 55 12.85 1.47 -1.95
CA ASP A 55 13.57 1.33 -3.21
C ASP A 55 12.85 2.16 -4.29
N MET A 56 13.45 3.30 -4.63
CA MET A 56 12.88 4.24 -5.59
C MET A 56 12.82 3.66 -7.01
N GLU A 57 13.74 2.78 -7.38
CA GLU A 57 13.76 2.13 -8.69
C GLU A 57 12.63 1.09 -8.77
N ALA A 58 12.43 0.30 -7.70
CA ALA A 58 11.33 -0.64 -7.61
C ALA A 58 9.96 0.06 -7.68
N ILE A 59 9.80 1.18 -6.98
CA ILE A 59 8.57 1.99 -7.03
C ILE A 59 8.34 2.54 -8.44
N ALA A 60 9.37 3.11 -9.07
CA ALA A 60 9.26 3.65 -10.43
C ALA A 60 8.84 2.56 -11.44
N ALA A 61 9.48 1.39 -11.37
CA ALA A 61 9.14 0.25 -12.22
C ALA A 61 7.68 -0.22 -12.00
N ALA A 62 7.21 -0.26 -10.75
CA ALA A 62 5.84 -0.65 -10.45
C ALA A 62 4.81 0.38 -10.96
N ILE A 63 5.13 1.68 -10.88
CA ILE A 63 4.28 2.74 -11.45
C ILE A 63 4.22 2.62 -12.97
N ASP A 64 5.34 2.36 -13.63
CA ASP A 64 5.38 2.21 -15.09
C ASP A 64 4.62 0.96 -15.56
N ALA A 65 4.71 -0.15 -14.82
CA ALA A 65 3.87 -1.32 -15.06
C ALA A 65 2.37 -1.01 -14.84
N ALA A 66 2.01 -0.29 -13.77
CA ALA A 66 0.64 0.10 -13.48
C ALA A 66 0.03 1.01 -14.57
N ARG A 67 0.83 1.90 -15.16
CA ARG A 67 0.40 2.77 -16.27
C ARG A 67 0.06 2.01 -17.56
N GLN A 68 0.55 0.79 -17.72
CA GLN A 68 0.27 -0.07 -18.87
C GLN A 68 -0.94 -0.99 -18.65
N SER A 69 -1.51 -1.01 -17.44
CA SER A 69 -2.65 -1.85 -17.06
C SER A 69 -3.95 -1.41 -17.73
N ASP A 70 -4.82 -2.37 -18.04
CA ASP A 70 -6.21 -2.14 -18.44
C ASP A 70 -7.19 -2.09 -17.26
N ARG A 71 -6.66 -2.15 -16.03
CA ARG A 71 -7.37 -2.24 -14.74
C ARG A 71 -6.80 -1.24 -13.73
N PRO A 72 -7.57 -0.81 -12.71
CA PRO A 72 -7.03 -0.01 -11.62
C PRO A 72 -5.90 -0.79 -10.90
N SER A 73 -4.95 -0.08 -10.33
CA SER A 73 -3.73 -0.68 -9.77
C SER A 73 -3.52 -0.34 -8.29
N LEU A 74 -3.19 -1.35 -7.50
CA LEU A 74 -2.67 -1.22 -6.14
C LEU A 74 -1.18 -1.57 -6.15
N ILE A 75 -0.35 -0.66 -5.65
CA ILE A 75 1.07 -0.91 -5.36
C ILE A 75 1.21 -0.88 -3.84
N ALA A 76 1.37 -2.05 -3.22
CA ALA A 76 1.65 -2.18 -1.80
C ALA A 76 3.14 -1.88 -1.55
N CYS A 77 3.42 -0.70 -1.01
CA CYS A 77 4.76 -0.25 -0.68
C CYS A 77 5.06 -0.65 0.76
N ARG A 78 5.89 -1.68 0.96
CA ARG A 78 6.31 -2.10 2.29
C ARG A 78 7.29 -1.07 2.85
N THR A 79 6.89 -0.27 3.83
CA THR A 79 7.77 0.73 4.45
C THR A 79 8.04 0.46 5.92
N VAL A 80 8.81 1.35 6.54
CA VAL A 80 9.05 1.41 7.99
C VAL A 80 8.60 2.80 8.41
N ILE A 81 7.57 2.88 9.26
CA ILE A 81 7.09 4.17 9.78
C ILE A 81 8.23 4.90 10.49
N GLY A 82 8.36 6.21 10.29
CA GLY A 82 9.44 6.97 10.93
C GLY A 82 10.85 6.55 10.51
N LYS A 83 11.05 5.94 9.34
CA LYS A 83 12.38 5.54 8.86
C LYS A 83 13.37 6.71 8.98
N GLY A 84 14.52 6.43 9.60
CA GLY A 84 15.57 7.41 9.86
C GLY A 84 15.52 8.02 11.26
N ALA A 85 14.41 7.88 12.00
CA ALA A 85 14.35 8.26 13.41
C ALA A 85 15.15 7.25 14.26
N PRO A 86 16.21 7.68 14.99
CA PRO A 86 17.12 6.76 15.67
C PRO A 86 16.45 5.84 16.69
N ASN A 87 15.45 6.36 17.42
CA ASN A 87 14.80 5.66 18.53
C ASN A 87 13.33 5.30 18.28
N LEU A 88 12.72 5.85 17.23
CA LEU A 88 11.28 5.74 16.99
C LEU A 88 10.92 5.12 15.63
N GLY A 89 11.91 4.83 14.78
CA GLY A 89 11.68 4.10 13.54
C GLY A 89 11.02 2.76 13.80
N GLY A 90 9.89 2.50 13.12
CA GLY A 90 9.07 1.30 13.28
C GLY A 90 8.03 1.36 14.40
N SER A 91 7.96 2.43 15.19
CA SER A 91 7.00 2.56 16.29
C SER A 91 5.79 3.43 15.92
N GLU A 92 4.63 3.02 16.43
CA GLU A 92 3.38 3.77 16.51
C GLU A 92 3.53 5.15 17.15
N LYS A 93 4.53 5.33 18.02
CA LYS A 93 4.83 6.62 18.65
C LYS A 93 5.24 7.69 17.64
N THR A 94 5.77 7.30 16.48
CA THR A 94 6.11 8.24 15.39
C THR A 94 4.88 8.68 14.59
N HIS A 95 3.71 8.08 14.83
CA HIS A 95 2.53 8.34 14.02
C HIS A 95 1.99 9.77 14.17
N GLY A 96 1.99 10.31 15.39
CA GLY A 96 1.27 11.57 15.69
C GLY A 96 1.93 12.47 16.74
N ALA A 97 3.17 12.18 17.15
CA ALA A 97 3.91 13.00 18.10
C ALA A 97 5.25 13.48 17.48
N PRO A 98 5.68 14.73 17.75
CA PRO A 98 6.98 15.26 17.32
C PRO A 98 8.19 14.50 17.88
#